data_AF-A0A858RR06-F1
#
_entry.id   AF-A0A858RR06-F1
#
_cell.length_a   1.000
_cell.length_b   1.000
_cell.length_c   1.000
_cell.angle_alpha   90.00
_cell.angle_beta   90.00
_cell.angle_gamma   90.00
#
_symmetry.space_group_name_H-M   'P 1'
#
loop_
_entity.id
_entity.type
_entity.pdbx_description
1 polymer ?
#
loop_
_entity_poly.entity_id
_entity_poly.type
_entity_poly.pdbx_seq_one_letter_code
_entity_poly.pdbx_strand_id
1 'polypeptide(L)'
;MKGPAVKGDPVSSPASPRREEQAAAKDAPAPLDDARRAALLAEIEQFSVSYDAKELPKIEPYLLHPDAEVRKAAMNGMIVLGDSAAAPLLRKAAEKAPTPQEAVALTEAADYMELPAGSFIPKDRTKEGTRVPMEGKPERRMERPAR
;
A
#
# COMPACT_ATOMS: atom_id res chain seq x y z
N MET A 1 -77.79 -16.29 -18.17
CA MET A 1 -76.40 -16.22 -18.70
C MET A 1 -75.45 -16.35 -17.52
N LYS A 2 -74.69 -17.47 -17.45
CA LYS A 2 -73.21 -17.50 -17.60
C LYS A 2 -72.51 -16.48 -16.68
N GLY A 3 -71.91 -16.88 -15.57
CA GLY A 3 -70.52 -17.39 -15.54
C GLY A 3 -69.71 -16.57 -14.50
N PRO A 4 -68.56 -17.05 -14.01
CA PRO A 4 -68.41 -17.33 -12.58
C PRO A 4 -67.51 -16.36 -11.79
N ALA A 5 -67.61 -16.51 -10.47
CA ALA A 5 -66.66 -16.08 -9.47
C ALA A 5 -65.21 -16.37 -9.89
N VAL A 6 -64.40 -15.31 -9.98
CA VAL A 6 -62.95 -15.41 -10.08
C VAL A 6 -62.38 -15.55 -8.66
N LYS A 7 -62.07 -16.80 -8.31
CA LYS A 7 -60.96 -17.12 -7.42
C LYS A 7 -59.68 -16.56 -8.04
N GLY A 8 -58.99 -15.70 -7.32
CA GLY A 8 -57.61 -15.32 -7.58
C GLY A 8 -56.85 -15.51 -6.28
N ASP A 9 -56.10 -16.60 -6.21
CA ASP A 9 -55.36 -17.10 -5.07
C ASP A 9 -54.41 -16.06 -4.45
N PRO A 10 -54.11 -16.16 -3.14
CA PRO A 10 -52.95 -15.48 -2.58
C PRO A 10 -51.71 -16.05 -3.27
N VAL A 11 -51.01 -15.22 -4.04
CA VAL A 11 -49.67 -15.56 -4.53
C VAL A 11 -48.74 -15.67 -3.33
N SER A 12 -48.68 -16.90 -2.82
CA SER A 12 -47.57 -17.46 -2.10
C SER A 12 -46.33 -17.35 -3.00
N SER A 13 -45.39 -16.52 -2.58
CA SER A 13 -43.99 -16.67 -2.98
C SER A 13 -43.14 -16.41 -1.74
N PRO A 14 -42.75 -17.48 -1.02
CA PRO A 14 -41.70 -17.40 -0.02
C PRO A 14 -40.37 -17.50 -0.77
N ALA A 15 -39.66 -16.39 -0.91
CA ALA A 15 -38.29 -16.41 -1.41
C ALA A 15 -37.44 -15.39 -0.66
N SER A 16 -37.25 -15.66 0.63
CA SER A 16 -35.98 -15.34 1.29
C SER A 16 -35.16 -16.65 1.37
N PRO A 17 -33.82 -16.63 1.34
CA PRO A 17 -32.93 -15.48 1.37
C PRO A 17 -31.81 -15.52 0.31
N ARG A 18 -31.16 -14.37 0.14
CA ARG A 18 -29.77 -14.17 -0.31
C ARG A 18 -28.82 -15.09 0.48
N ARG A 19 -28.75 -16.37 0.12
CA ARG A 19 -27.97 -17.42 0.80
C ARG A 19 -26.74 -17.87 0.00
N GLU A 20 -26.61 -17.42 -1.24
CA GLU A 20 -25.48 -17.79 -2.11
C GLU A 20 -24.26 -16.90 -1.93
N GLU A 21 -24.40 -15.71 -1.32
CA GLU A 21 -23.25 -14.83 -1.02
C GLU A 21 -22.46 -15.24 0.23
N GLN A 22 -22.98 -16.18 1.03
CA GLN A 22 -22.28 -16.73 2.21
C GLN A 22 -21.74 -18.16 2.01
N ALA A 23 -21.91 -18.75 0.82
CA ALA A 23 -21.43 -20.10 0.55
C ALA A 23 -19.95 -20.16 0.09
N ALA A 24 -19.31 -19.01 -0.18
CA ALA A 24 -17.90 -18.94 -0.59
C ALA A 24 -16.91 -18.71 0.58
N ALA A 25 -17.38 -18.67 1.84
CA ALA A 25 -16.54 -18.37 3.00
C ALA A 25 -16.09 -19.61 3.79
N LYS A 26 -16.14 -20.82 3.21
CA LYS A 26 -15.81 -22.07 3.91
C LYS A 26 -14.52 -22.77 3.47
N ASP A 27 -13.82 -22.24 2.49
CA ASP A 27 -12.51 -22.74 2.05
C ASP A 27 -11.43 -21.63 2.06
N ALA A 28 -11.66 -20.58 2.86
CA ALA A 28 -10.57 -19.68 3.20
C ALA A 28 -9.60 -20.45 4.12
N PRO A 29 -8.30 -20.53 3.79
CA PRO A 29 -7.31 -21.04 4.72
C PRO A 29 -7.48 -20.31 6.05
N ALA A 30 -7.41 -21.04 7.17
CA ALA A 30 -7.60 -20.47 8.50
C ALA A 30 -6.85 -19.14 8.60
N PRO A 31 -7.49 -18.07 9.09
CA PRO A 31 -6.85 -16.77 9.20
C PRO A 31 -5.53 -16.96 9.93
N LEU A 32 -4.46 -16.42 9.34
CA LEU A 32 -3.13 -16.44 9.94
C LEU A 32 -3.26 -15.96 11.38
N ASP A 33 -2.67 -16.67 12.35
CA ASP A 33 -2.77 -16.26 13.74
C ASP A 33 -2.23 -14.82 13.88
N ASP A 34 -2.90 -14.03 14.71
CA ASP A 34 -2.62 -12.59 14.81
C ASP A 34 -1.15 -12.31 15.17
N ALA A 35 -0.55 -13.18 15.98
CA ALA A 35 0.85 -13.08 16.38
C ALA A 35 1.79 -13.31 15.18
N ARG A 36 1.54 -14.33 14.36
CA ARG A 36 2.32 -14.60 13.15
C ARG A 36 2.14 -13.49 12.12
N ARG A 37 0.93 -12.96 11.96
CA ARG A 37 0.67 -11.85 11.04
C ARG A 37 1.44 -10.63 11.48
N ALA A 38 1.38 -10.29 12.77
CA ALA A 38 2.15 -9.18 13.33
C ALA A 38 3.67 -9.35 13.13
N ALA A 39 4.20 -10.57 13.29
CA ALA A 39 5.61 -10.84 13.04
C ALA A 39 6.02 -10.61 11.57
N LEU A 40 5.18 -11.03 10.62
CA LEU A 40 5.42 -10.78 9.19
C LEU A 40 5.37 -9.30 8.86
N LEU A 41 4.39 -8.57 9.40
CA LEU A 41 4.27 -7.12 9.21
C LEU A 41 5.49 -6.38 9.75
N ALA A 42 5.96 -6.75 10.95
CA ALA A 42 7.16 -6.16 11.55
C ALA A 42 8.43 -6.47 10.74
N GLU A 43 8.53 -7.67 10.17
CA GLU A 43 9.66 -8.04 9.31
C GLU A 43 9.68 -7.22 8.01
N ILE A 44 8.52 -7.05 7.36
CA ILE A 44 8.39 -6.19 6.17
C ILE A 44 8.76 -4.74 6.50
N GLU A 45 8.28 -4.23 7.64
CA GLU A 45 8.60 -2.89 8.11
C GLU A 45 10.11 -2.71 8.31
N GLN A 46 10.77 -3.65 8.99
CA GLN A 46 12.22 -3.66 9.21
C GLN A 46 13.00 -3.55 7.88
N PHE A 47 12.59 -4.29 6.85
CA PHE A 47 13.22 -4.24 5.53
C PHE A 47 12.94 -2.91 4.83
N SER A 48 11.72 -2.39 4.93
CA SER A 48 11.31 -1.14 4.27
C SER A 48 12.06 0.10 4.77
N VAL A 49 12.35 0.19 6.07
CA VAL A 49 12.99 1.36 6.69
C VAL A 49 14.52 1.34 6.58
N SER A 50 15.07 0.27 6.00
CA SER A 50 16.52 0.14 5.79
C SER A 50 17.06 1.05 4.68
N TYR A 51 16.19 1.44 3.74
CA TYR A 51 16.54 2.16 2.51
C TYR A 51 17.63 1.46 1.66
N ASP A 52 17.85 0.14 1.83
CA ASP A 52 18.79 -0.63 1.02
C ASP A 52 18.04 -1.46 -0.03
N ALA A 53 18.32 -1.21 -1.31
CA ALA A 53 17.74 -1.94 -2.44
C ALA A 53 17.92 -3.46 -2.37
N LYS A 54 18.94 -3.95 -1.63
CA LYS A 54 19.18 -5.39 -1.43
C LYS A 54 18.10 -6.07 -0.59
N GLU A 55 17.25 -5.29 0.07
CA GLU A 55 16.13 -5.81 0.87
C GLU A 55 14.87 -6.03 0.02
N LEU A 56 14.78 -5.44 -1.20
CA LEU A 56 13.63 -5.65 -2.09
C LEU A 56 13.32 -7.12 -2.39
N PRO A 57 14.30 -8.00 -2.71
CA PRO A 57 14.03 -9.42 -2.91
C PRO A 57 13.54 -10.16 -1.66
N LYS A 58 13.75 -9.60 -0.47
CA LYS A 58 13.21 -10.15 0.79
C LYS A 58 11.75 -9.77 1.00
N ILE A 59 11.34 -8.61 0.48
CA ILE A 59 9.94 -8.13 0.51
C ILE A 59 9.10 -8.78 -0.60
N GLU A 60 9.69 -9.04 -1.78
CA GLU A 60 9.05 -9.66 -2.95
C GLU A 60 8.13 -10.86 -2.64
N PRO A 61 8.54 -11.90 -1.88
CA PRO A 61 7.69 -13.06 -1.62
C PRO A 61 6.39 -12.72 -0.88
N TYR A 62 6.35 -11.62 -0.12
CA TYR A 62 5.17 -11.20 0.63
C TYR A 62 4.10 -10.55 -0.25
N LEU A 63 4.42 -10.12 -1.48
CA LEU A 63 3.46 -9.53 -2.43
C LEU A 63 2.37 -10.52 -2.89
N LEU A 64 2.67 -11.82 -2.87
CA LEU A 64 1.74 -12.90 -3.28
C LEU A 64 1.25 -13.73 -2.09
N HIS A 65 1.43 -13.23 -0.88
CA HIS A 65 1.03 -13.92 0.34
C HIS A 65 -0.50 -14.14 0.39
N PRO A 66 -1.02 -15.26 0.95
CA PRO A 66 -2.47 -15.51 1.01
C PRO A 66 -3.24 -14.46 1.84
N ASP A 67 -2.62 -13.91 2.87
CA ASP A 67 -3.20 -12.84 3.70
C ASP A 67 -3.11 -11.47 3.01
N ALA A 68 -4.25 -10.77 2.90
CA ALA A 68 -4.36 -9.49 2.20
C ALA A 68 -3.62 -8.35 2.91
N GLU A 69 -3.56 -8.34 4.24
CA GLU A 69 -2.84 -7.31 4.99
C GLU A 69 -1.34 -7.47 4.81
N VAL A 70 -0.83 -8.71 4.76
CA VAL A 70 0.58 -8.97 4.45
C VAL A 70 0.94 -8.51 3.04
N ARG A 71 0.08 -8.77 2.02
CA ARG A 71 0.31 -8.29 0.65
C ARG A 71 0.37 -6.76 0.60
N LYS A 72 -0.58 -6.10 1.25
CA LYS A 72 -0.66 -4.64 1.33
C LYS A 72 0.58 -4.05 2.03
N ALA A 73 1.02 -4.67 3.12
CA ALA A 73 2.22 -4.27 3.82
C ALA A 73 3.47 -4.42 2.95
N ALA A 74 3.58 -5.51 2.19
CA ALA A 74 4.69 -5.74 1.26
C ALA A 74 4.76 -4.67 0.16
N MET A 75 3.61 -4.35 -0.45
CA MET A 75 3.52 -3.26 -1.44
C MET A 75 3.94 -1.92 -0.84
N ASN A 76 3.40 -1.57 0.33
CA ASN A 76 3.79 -0.35 1.04
C ASN A 76 5.27 -0.35 1.43
N GLY A 77 5.81 -1.49 1.84
CA GLY A 77 7.22 -1.64 2.20
C GLY A 77 8.15 -1.36 1.03
N MET A 78 7.79 -1.81 -0.18
CA MET A 78 8.52 -1.47 -1.41
C MET A 78 8.46 0.03 -1.72
N ILE A 79 7.29 0.66 -1.53
CA ILE A 79 7.12 2.12 -1.73
C ILE A 79 7.98 2.92 -0.74
N VAL A 80 7.97 2.52 0.54
CA VAL A 80 8.73 3.19 1.61
C VAL A 80 10.23 3.05 1.41
N LEU A 81 10.69 1.88 0.95
CA LEU A 81 12.09 1.67 0.59
C LEU A 81 12.52 2.63 -0.53
N GLY A 82 11.62 2.89 -1.49
CA GLY A 82 11.74 4.00 -2.43
C GLY A 82 12.73 3.78 -3.57
N ASP A 83 13.17 2.54 -3.80
CA ASP A 83 14.06 2.20 -4.91
C ASP A 83 13.28 1.82 -6.17
N SER A 84 13.66 2.42 -7.30
CA SER A 84 13.05 2.17 -8.61
C SER A 84 13.07 0.71 -9.08
N ALA A 85 14.00 -0.11 -8.57
CA ALA A 85 14.06 -1.55 -8.84
C ALA A 85 12.85 -2.33 -8.31
N ALA A 86 12.03 -1.71 -7.44
CA ALA A 86 10.74 -2.26 -7.03
C ALA A 86 9.72 -2.32 -8.18
N ALA A 87 9.76 -1.40 -9.14
CA ALA A 87 8.77 -1.30 -10.22
C ALA A 87 8.58 -2.62 -11.02
N PRO A 88 9.63 -3.28 -11.54
CA PRO A 88 9.45 -4.56 -12.24
C PRO A 88 8.94 -5.69 -11.33
N LEU A 89 9.22 -5.66 -10.02
CA LEU A 89 8.71 -6.66 -9.07
C LEU A 89 7.22 -6.46 -8.82
N LEU A 90 6.80 -5.22 -8.65
CA LEU A 90 5.39 -4.84 -8.46
C LEU A 90 4.54 -5.18 -9.69
N ARG A 91 5.05 -4.95 -10.91
CA ARG A 91 4.33 -5.35 -12.15
C ARG A 91 4.17 -6.87 -12.25
N LYS A 92 5.20 -7.65 -11.95
CA LYS A 92 5.11 -9.12 -11.92
C LYS A 92 4.11 -9.61 -10.87
N ALA A 93 4.00 -8.92 -9.74
CA ALA A 93 3.00 -9.23 -8.73
C ALA A 93 1.58 -8.86 -9.19
N ALA A 94 1.43 -7.74 -9.91
CA ALA A 94 0.14 -7.29 -10.46
C ALA A 94 -0.47 -8.33 -11.41
N GLU A 95 0.34 -8.98 -12.24
CA GLU A 95 -0.09 -10.07 -13.15
C GLU A 95 -0.69 -11.27 -12.42
N LYS A 96 -0.31 -11.48 -11.15
CA LYS A 96 -0.72 -12.62 -10.33
C LYS A 96 -1.65 -12.21 -9.19
N ALA A 97 -2.11 -10.96 -9.17
CA ALA A 97 -2.93 -10.44 -8.10
C ALA A 97 -4.28 -11.18 -8.03
N PRO A 98 -4.78 -11.48 -6.82
CA PRO A 98 -6.04 -12.23 -6.65
C PRO A 98 -7.28 -11.41 -7.02
N THR A 99 -7.18 -10.07 -7.01
CA THR A 99 -8.29 -9.18 -7.37
C THR A 99 -7.86 -8.12 -8.39
N PRO A 100 -8.76 -7.67 -9.28
CA PRO A 100 -8.47 -6.59 -10.21
C PRO A 100 -8.03 -5.30 -9.51
N GLN A 101 -8.59 -5.01 -8.34
CA GLN A 101 -8.26 -3.83 -7.55
C GLN A 101 -6.81 -3.89 -7.03
N GLU A 102 -6.36 -5.06 -6.57
CA GLU A 102 -4.97 -5.24 -6.16
C GLU A 102 -4.00 -5.15 -7.34
N ALA A 103 -4.37 -5.67 -8.51
CA ALA A 103 -3.55 -5.54 -9.72
C ALA A 103 -3.34 -4.05 -10.11
N VAL A 104 -4.39 -3.24 -10.03
CA VAL A 104 -4.31 -1.80 -10.27
C VAL A 104 -3.41 -1.13 -9.24
N ALA A 105 -3.59 -1.41 -7.95
CA ALA A 105 -2.78 -0.81 -6.89
C ALA A 105 -1.28 -1.14 -7.04
N LEU A 106 -0.95 -2.37 -7.40
CA LEU A 106 0.43 -2.80 -7.68
C LEU A 106 1.01 -2.12 -8.92
N THR A 107 0.18 -1.92 -9.96
CA THR A 107 0.60 -1.21 -11.18
C THR A 107 0.85 0.26 -10.90
N GLU A 108 -0.06 0.93 -10.17
CA GLU A 108 0.11 2.32 -9.74
C GLU A 108 1.34 2.50 -8.85
N ALA A 109 1.59 1.56 -7.94
CA ALA A 109 2.80 1.56 -7.13
C ALA A 109 4.06 1.42 -8.00
N ALA A 110 4.04 0.55 -9.02
CA ALA A 110 5.16 0.41 -9.95
C ALA A 110 5.41 1.70 -10.74
N ASP A 111 4.35 2.32 -11.26
CA ASP A 111 4.45 3.56 -12.02
C ASP A 111 4.95 4.72 -11.13
N TYR A 112 4.52 4.75 -9.85
CA TYR A 112 5.01 5.72 -8.87
C TYR A 112 6.52 5.57 -8.61
N MET A 113 7.05 4.34 -8.57
CA MET A 113 8.49 4.06 -8.39
C MET A 113 9.35 4.50 -9.59
N GLU A 114 8.77 4.63 -10.78
CA GLU A 114 9.48 5.10 -11.98
C GLU A 114 9.42 6.61 -12.16
N LEU A 115 8.66 7.32 -11.33
CA LEU A 115 8.60 8.77 -11.40
C LEU A 115 9.97 9.39 -11.10
N PRO A 116 10.41 10.37 -11.91
CA PRO A 116 11.63 11.09 -11.61
C PRO A 116 11.47 11.84 -10.28
N ALA A 117 12.54 11.87 -9.48
CA ALA A 117 12.55 12.61 -8.23
C ALA A 117 12.15 14.08 -8.48
N GLY A 118 11.14 14.55 -7.75
CA GLY A 118 10.67 15.92 -7.85
C GLY A 118 11.79 16.89 -7.50
N SER A 119 12.13 17.79 -8.43
CA SER A 119 13.06 18.89 -8.14
C SER A 119 12.30 20.03 -7.46
N PHE A 120 12.61 20.30 -6.19
CA PHE A 120 12.07 21.46 -5.49
C PHE A 120 12.72 22.74 -6.03
N ILE A 121 11.93 23.59 -6.70
CA ILE A 121 12.35 24.93 -7.11
C ILE A 121 11.79 25.94 -6.11
N PRO A 122 12.59 26.43 -5.13
CA PRO A 122 12.13 27.46 -4.20
C PRO A 122 11.82 28.77 -4.95
N LYS A 123 10.58 29.25 -4.82
CA LYS A 123 10.08 30.48 -5.47
C LYS A 123 10.62 31.80 -4.88
N ASP A 124 11.48 31.75 -3.86
CA ASP A 124 11.91 32.95 -3.10
C ASP A 124 13.33 33.45 -3.40
N ARG A 125 14.01 32.95 -4.44
CA ARG A 125 15.35 33.41 -4.83
C ARG A 125 15.39 34.61 -5.79
N THR A 126 14.31 35.39 -5.92
CA THR A 126 14.28 36.60 -6.77
C THR A 126 14.45 37.91 -6.00
N LYS A 127 14.79 37.89 -4.71
CA LYS A 127 15.26 39.10 -4.01
C LYS A 127 16.77 39.07 -3.90
N GLU A 128 17.40 40.02 -4.60
CA GLU A 128 18.82 40.34 -4.51
C GLU A 128 19.16 40.65 -3.03
N GLY A 129 20.08 39.89 -2.43
CA GLY A 129 20.66 40.21 -1.12
C GLY A 129 20.37 39.27 0.05
N THR A 130 19.46 38.30 -0.05
CA THR A 130 19.25 37.36 1.07
C THR A 130 20.18 36.14 0.94
N ARG A 131 21.36 36.22 1.55
CA ARG A 131 22.21 35.02 1.76
C ARG A 131 21.47 34.05 2.68
N VAL A 132 21.23 32.84 2.18
CA VAL A 132 20.91 31.69 3.03
C VAL A 132 22.21 31.30 3.75
N PRO A 133 22.30 31.28 5.09
CA PRO A 133 23.44 30.66 5.75
C PRO A 133 23.33 29.15 5.55
N MET A 134 23.97 28.65 4.49
CA MET A 134 24.26 27.23 4.31
C MET A 134 25.51 26.91 5.15
N GLU A 135 25.33 25.99 6.10
CA GLU A 135 26.34 25.11 6.69
C GLU A 135 27.59 25.71 7.37
N GLY A 136 27.65 25.50 8.69
CA GLY A 136 28.79 24.82 9.32
C GLY A 136 30.12 25.56 9.46
N LYS A 137 30.25 26.39 10.52
CA LYS A 137 31.52 26.56 11.26
C LYS A 137 31.19 26.81 12.74
N PRO A 138 31.78 26.08 13.72
CA PRO A 138 31.68 26.47 15.11
C PRO A 138 32.52 27.73 15.28
N GLU A 139 31.86 28.88 15.30
CA GLU A 139 32.52 30.16 15.49
C GLU A 139 33.08 30.16 16.92
N ARG A 140 34.40 30.00 16.99
CA ARG A 140 35.18 30.00 18.22
C ARG A 140 34.75 31.18 19.06
N ARG A 141 34.26 30.90 20.27
CA ARG A 141 34.14 31.88 21.35
C ARG A 141 35.56 32.29 21.76
N MET A 142 36.21 33.10 20.91
CA MET A 142 37.45 33.79 21.26
C MET A 142 37.08 34.87 22.27
N GLU A 143 37.46 34.56 23.51
CA GLU A 143 37.91 35.46 24.55
C GLU A 143 37.77 36.95 24.23
N ARG A 144 36.87 37.63 24.94
CA ARG A 144 36.99 39.07 25.13
C ARG A 144 38.14 39.32 26.12
N PRO A 145 39.23 40.00 25.75
CA PRO A 145 40.14 40.54 26.74
C PRO A 145 39.49 41.73 27.46
N ALA A 146 39.90 41.88 28.72
CA ALA A 146 39.41 42.85 29.69
C ALA A 146 39.49 44.31 29.23
N ARG A 147 38.53 45.10 29.69
CA ARG A 147 38.73 46.49 30.12
C ARG A 147 37.89 46.74 31.36
#